data_AF-A0A820Q2I8-F1
#
_entry.id   AF-A0A820Q2I8-F1
#
_cell.length_a   1.000
_cell.length_b   1.000
_cell.length_c   1.000
_cell.angle_alpha   90.00
_cell.angle_beta   90.00
_cell.angle_gamma   90.00
#
_symmetry.space_group_name_H-M   'P 1'
#
loop_
_entity.id
_entity.type
_entity.pdbx_description
1 polymer ?
#
loop_
_entity_poly.entity_id
_entity_poly.type
_entity_poly.pdbx_seq_one_letter_code
_entity_poly.pdbx_strand_id
1 'polypeptide(L)'
;MSMMSHRVKVLPWSTFRLNLSVTTPYNADFDGDEMNLHLPQSVESKAELSQLMMVPRLIITPQANRPVMGIVQDTLTAVRKMTRRDVFIEKCDFMNLLMYLPSWDGHIPQAAILKPKPL
;
A
#
# COMPACT_ATOMS: atom_id res chain seq x y z
N MET A 1 -6.35 -13.24 -9.71
CA MET A 1 -4.94 -13.48 -9.32
C MET A 1 -4.96 -13.96 -7.88
N SER A 2 -5.16 -15.27 -7.67
CA SER A 2 -5.61 -15.80 -6.37
C SER A 2 -4.51 -16.50 -5.56
N MET A 3 -3.29 -16.62 -6.11
CA MET A 3 -2.10 -17.10 -5.41
C MET A 3 -0.94 -16.16 -5.76
N MET A 4 -0.32 -15.56 -4.75
CA MET A 4 0.79 -14.62 -4.90
C MET A 4 1.76 -14.81 -3.73
N SER A 5 3.03 -14.48 -3.97
CA SER A 5 4.11 -14.59 -2.99
C SER A 5 4.26 -13.30 -2.19
N HIS A 6 4.32 -13.44 -0.86
CA HIS A 6 4.44 -12.34 0.10
C HIS A 6 5.71 -12.48 0.93
N ARG A 7 6.19 -11.35 1.47
CA ARG A 7 7.23 -11.36 2.51
C ARG A 7 6.60 -11.54 3.88
N VAL A 8 7.09 -12.51 4.64
CA VAL A 8 6.63 -12.76 6.01
C VAL A 8 7.06 -11.62 6.93
N LYS A 9 6.10 -11.12 7.73
CA LYS A 9 6.34 -10.24 8.88
C LYS A 9 5.65 -10.87 10.09
N VAL A 10 6.44 -11.27 11.09
CA VAL A 10 5.90 -11.86 12.33
C VAL A 10 5.29 -10.75 13.16
N LEU A 11 4.05 -10.96 13.60
CA LEU A 11 3.29 -10.02 14.40
C LEU A 11 2.55 -10.78 15.51
N PRO A 12 2.18 -10.12 16.62
CA PRO A 12 1.33 -10.75 17.63
C PRO A 12 -0.08 -11.06 17.10
N TRP A 13 -0.82 -11.88 17.85
CA TRP A 13 -2.19 -12.35 17.60
C TRP A 13 -2.33 -13.46 16.54
N SER A 14 -3.54 -14.01 16.42
CA SER A 14 -3.81 -15.26 15.69
C SER A 14 -4.47 -15.07 14.32
N THR A 15 -4.18 -13.98 13.61
CA THR A 15 -4.76 -13.69 12.29
C THR A 15 -3.71 -13.27 11.28
N PHE A 16 -3.92 -13.63 10.00
CA PHE A 16 -3.12 -13.09 8.92
C PHE A 16 -3.43 -11.60 8.71
N ARG A 17 -2.38 -10.84 8.36
CA ARG A 17 -2.51 -9.42 8.03
C ARG A 17 -1.91 -9.16 6.67
N LEU A 18 -2.67 -8.47 5.84
CA LEU A 18 -2.30 -8.07 4.48
C LEU A 18 -2.64 -6.61 4.23
N ASN A 19 -2.04 -6.03 3.19
CA ASN A 19 -2.32 -4.66 2.78
C ASN A 19 -3.71 -4.57 2.12
N LEU A 20 -4.46 -3.51 2.39
CA LEU A 20 -5.80 -3.30 1.81
C LEU A 20 -5.80 -3.29 0.27
N SER A 21 -4.74 -2.82 -0.38
CA SER A 21 -4.66 -2.78 -1.84
C SER A 21 -4.57 -4.17 -2.48
N VAL A 22 -4.23 -5.21 -1.70
CA VAL A 22 -4.16 -6.60 -2.19
C VAL A 22 -5.48 -7.37 -1.95
N THR A 23 -6.49 -6.79 -1.31
CA THR A 23 -7.77 -7.47 -1.11
C THR A 23 -8.53 -7.66 -2.43
N THR A 24 -8.43 -6.70 -3.35
CA THR A 24 -9.10 -6.74 -4.66
C THR A 24 -8.72 -7.98 -5.49
N PRO A 25 -7.43 -8.31 -5.72
CA PRO A 25 -7.06 -9.52 -6.47
C PRO A 25 -7.44 -10.83 -5.77
N TYR A 26 -7.55 -10.84 -4.44
CA TYR A 26 -8.00 -12.00 -3.65
C TYR A 26 -9.51 -12.09 -3.50
N ASN A 27 -10.25 -11.01 -3.80
CA ASN A 27 -11.67 -10.88 -3.53
C ASN A 27 -12.02 -11.18 -2.06
N ALA A 28 -11.28 -10.57 -1.14
CA ALA A 28 -11.44 -10.71 0.31
C ALA A 28 -11.97 -9.40 0.94
N ASP A 29 -12.73 -9.50 2.04
CA ASP A 29 -13.38 -8.34 2.69
C ASP A 29 -13.34 -8.32 4.23
N PHE A 30 -12.66 -9.28 4.86
CA PHE A 30 -12.41 -9.35 6.31
C PHE A 30 -13.66 -9.54 7.20
N ASP A 31 -14.75 -10.09 6.66
CA ASP A 31 -15.97 -10.40 7.43
C ASP A 31 -15.94 -11.79 8.13
N GLY A 32 -14.85 -12.54 7.95
CA GLY A 32 -14.71 -13.92 8.41
C GLY A 32 -13.85 -14.80 7.49
N ASP A 33 -13.35 -14.24 6.37
CA ASP A 33 -12.50 -14.93 5.40
C ASP A 33 -11.30 -15.67 6.01
N GLU A 34 -11.08 -16.89 5.52
CA GLU A 34 -9.89 -17.70 5.79
C GLU A 34 -8.99 -17.77 4.55
N MET A 35 -7.67 -17.77 4.75
CA MET A 35 -6.69 -17.88 3.67
C MET A 35 -5.62 -18.93 4.01
N ASN A 36 -5.20 -19.68 3.00
CA ASN A 36 -4.12 -20.67 3.13
C ASN A 36 -2.74 -20.03 2.91
N LEU A 37 -1.73 -20.54 3.63
CA LEU A 37 -0.32 -20.17 3.46
C LEU A 37 0.51 -21.42 3.17
N HIS A 38 1.29 -21.39 2.10
CA HIS A 38 2.22 -22.44 1.72
C HIS A 38 3.66 -21.94 1.81
N LEU A 39 4.53 -22.70 2.49
CA LEU A 39 5.93 -22.35 2.66
C LEU A 39 6.82 -23.12 1.65
N PRO A 40 7.49 -22.46 0.69
CA PRO A 40 8.47 -23.11 -0.17
C PRO A 40 9.64 -23.67 0.66
N GLN A 41 10.00 -24.93 0.42
CA GLN A 41 11.07 -25.61 1.17
C GLN A 41 12.45 -25.51 0.48
N SER A 42 12.50 -25.47 -0.85
CA SER A 42 13.76 -25.40 -1.60
C SER A 42 14.16 -23.95 -1.89
N VAL A 43 15.47 -23.70 -2.02
CA VAL A 43 15.99 -22.38 -2.40
C VAL A 43 15.55 -22.01 -3.82
N GLU A 44 15.43 -23.00 -4.71
CA GLU A 44 14.93 -22.83 -6.07
C GLU A 44 13.47 -22.36 -6.10
N SER A 45 12.57 -23.04 -5.38
CA SER A 45 11.15 -22.62 -5.30
C SER A 45 10.99 -21.27 -4.59
N LYS A 46 11.83 -20.97 -3.59
CA LYS A 46 11.88 -19.63 -2.98
C LYS A 46 12.29 -18.56 -3.99
N ALA A 47 13.30 -18.84 -4.82
CA ALA A 47 13.75 -17.92 -5.87
C ALA A 47 12.65 -17.72 -6.92
N GLU A 48 12.03 -18.80 -7.39
CA GLU A 48 10.91 -18.78 -8.34
C GLU A 48 9.76 -17.89 -7.83
N LEU A 49 9.29 -18.13 -6.61
CA LEU A 49 8.22 -17.34 -6.00
C LEU A 49 8.61 -15.87 -5.81
N SER A 50 9.88 -15.58 -5.52
CA SER A 50 10.38 -14.20 -5.38
C SER A 50 10.52 -13.45 -6.70
N GLN A 51 10.79 -14.17 -7.81
CA GLN A 51 11.05 -13.58 -9.11
C GLN A 51 9.83 -13.58 -10.04
N LEU A 52 8.89 -14.50 -9.87
CA LEU A 52 7.73 -14.63 -10.76
C LEU A 52 6.45 -14.20 -10.05
N MET A 53 6.22 -14.69 -8.83
CA MET A 53 4.90 -14.60 -8.17
C MET A 53 4.81 -13.52 -7.10
N MET A 54 5.85 -12.70 -6.90
CA MET A 54 5.87 -11.67 -5.86
C MET A 54 4.84 -10.57 -6.16
N VAL A 55 4.05 -10.18 -5.16
CA VAL A 55 2.91 -9.23 -5.30
C VAL A 55 3.21 -8.00 -6.18
N PRO A 56 4.34 -7.27 -6.03
CA PRO A 56 4.66 -6.10 -6.86
C PRO A 56 4.81 -6.42 -8.35
N ARG A 57 5.19 -7.65 -8.71
CA ARG A 57 5.29 -8.10 -10.11
C ARG A 57 3.93 -8.42 -10.72
N LEU A 58 2.92 -8.61 -9.88
CA LEU A 58 1.55 -8.97 -10.24
C LEU A 58 0.57 -7.80 -10.06
N ILE A 59 1.05 -6.55 -10.03
CA ILE A 59 0.16 -5.37 -9.96
C ILE A 59 -0.69 -5.27 -11.24
N ILE A 60 -0.10 -5.53 -12.41
CA ILE A 60 -0.75 -5.47 -13.72
C ILE A 60 -1.12 -6.87 -14.17
N THR A 61 -2.39 -7.09 -14.53
CA THR A 61 -2.83 -8.39 -15.07
C THR A 61 -2.70 -8.43 -16.60
N PRO A 62 -2.19 -9.53 -17.19
CA PRO A 62 -2.23 -9.74 -18.63
C PRO A 62 -3.66 -10.00 -19.16
N GLN A 63 -4.62 -10.34 -18.29
CA GLN A 63 -6.01 -10.61 -18.71
C GLN A 63 -6.69 -9.39 -19.34
N ALA A 64 -6.36 -8.19 -18.85
CA ALA A 64 -7.01 -6.94 -19.25
C ALA A 64 -6.01 -5.79 -19.45
N ASN A 65 -4.70 -6.08 -19.43
CA ASN A 65 -3.61 -5.10 -19.58
C ASN A 65 -3.76 -3.85 -18.69
N ARG A 66 -4.27 -4.04 -17.47
CA ARG A 66 -4.56 -2.96 -16.51
C ARG A 66 -4.17 -3.38 -15.10
N PRO A 67 -3.92 -2.43 -14.19
CA PRO A 67 -3.68 -2.75 -12.78
C PRO A 67 -4.92 -3.40 -12.15
N VAL A 68 -4.69 -4.43 -11.35
CA VAL A 68 -5.73 -5.08 -10.51
C VAL A 68 -5.67 -4.59 -9.07
N MET A 69 -4.49 -4.14 -8.63
CA MET A 69 -4.30 -3.54 -7.31
C MET A 69 -4.36 -2.02 -7.44
N GLY A 70 -5.01 -1.37 -6.48
CA GLY A 70 -5.14 0.08 -6.44
C GLY A 70 -5.48 0.57 -5.05
N ILE A 71 -5.57 1.89 -4.90
CA ILE A 71 -6.00 2.53 -3.66
C ILE A 71 -7.52 2.35 -3.52
N VAL A 72 -7.96 1.81 -2.39
CA VAL A 72 -9.36 1.46 -2.11
C VAL A 72 -9.81 2.01 -0.75
N GLN A 73 -11.12 1.96 -0.50
CA GLN A 73 -11.75 2.27 0.79
C GLN A 73 -11.36 3.67 1.31
N ASP A 74 -10.98 3.77 2.58
CA ASP A 74 -10.69 5.02 3.27
C ASP A 74 -9.61 5.84 2.59
N THR A 75 -8.54 5.19 2.13
CA THR A 75 -7.44 5.90 1.47
C THR A 75 -7.92 6.56 0.18
N LEU A 76 -8.78 5.90 -0.60
CA LEU A 76 -9.34 6.48 -1.83
C LEU A 76 -10.19 7.73 -1.52
N THR A 77 -11.03 7.64 -0.49
CA THR A 77 -11.88 8.76 -0.06
C THR A 77 -11.05 9.91 0.51
N ALA A 78 -10.05 9.60 1.33
CA ALA A 78 -9.19 10.58 1.97
C ALA A 78 -8.32 11.32 0.96
N VAL A 79 -7.74 10.64 -0.03
CA VAL A 79 -6.97 11.27 -1.11
C VAL A 79 -7.83 12.30 -1.84
N ARG A 80 -9.05 11.93 -2.24
CA ARG A 80 -9.97 12.87 -2.91
C ARG A 80 -10.33 14.08 -2.07
N LYS A 81 -10.46 13.92 -0.74
CA LYS A 81 -10.71 15.05 0.17
C LYS A 81 -9.46 15.92 0.32
N MET A 82 -8.29 15.31 0.48
CA MET A 82 -7.01 15.99 0.74
C MET A 82 -6.52 16.80 -0.47
N THR A 83 -6.73 16.33 -1.70
CA THR A 83 -6.20 16.97 -2.92
C THR A 83 -7.12 18.06 -3.50
N ARG A 84 -8.13 18.53 -2.78
CA ARG A 84 -8.97 19.64 -3.24
C ARG A 84 -8.22 20.97 -3.07
N ARG A 85 -8.49 21.94 -3.94
CA ARG A 85 -7.84 23.27 -3.93
C ARG A 85 -8.10 24.09 -2.66
N ASP A 86 -9.18 23.78 -1.95
CA ASP A 86 -9.60 24.46 -0.71
C ASP A 86 -9.00 23.82 0.56
N VAL A 87 -8.14 22.81 0.42
CA VAL A 87 -7.48 22.16 1.56
C VAL A 87 -6.05 22.68 1.68
N PHE A 88 -5.75 23.22 2.86
CA PHE A 88 -4.42 23.66 3.27
C PHE A 88 -3.99 22.89 4.52
N ILE A 89 -2.70 22.60 4.64
CA ILE A 89 -2.13 21.80 5.74
C ILE A 89 -1.15 22.67 6.50
N GLU A 90 -1.32 22.77 7.81
CA GLU A 90 -0.41 23.55 8.62
C GLU A 90 0.98 22.91 8.69
N LYS A 91 2.01 23.74 8.85
CA LYS A 91 3.41 23.28 8.91
C LYS A 91 3.62 22.13 9.89
N CYS A 92 3.01 22.17 11.07
CA CYS A 92 3.14 21.11 12.08
C CYS A 92 2.59 19.76 11.59
N ASP A 93 1.37 19.76 11.04
CA ASP A 93 0.74 18.56 10.49
C ASP A 93 1.50 18.05 9.26
N PHE A 94 1.97 18.96 8.42
CA PHE A 94 2.77 18.61 7.25
C PHE A 94 4.08 17.92 7.64
N MET A 95 4.79 18.42 8.66
CA MET A 95 5.99 17.76 9.17
C MET A 95 5.69 16.36 9.72
N ASN A 96 4.56 16.18 10.41
CA ASN A 96 4.13 14.85 10.86
C ASN A 96 3.85 13.91 9.66
N LEU A 97 3.21 14.41 8.60
CA LEU A 97 2.97 13.63 7.38
C LEU A 97 4.28 13.22 6.68
N LEU A 98 5.27 14.11 6.63
CA LEU A 98 6.58 13.79 6.05
C LEU A 98 7.28 12.64 6.79
N MET A 99 7.09 12.51 8.11
CA MET A 99 7.66 11.40 8.89
C MET A 99 7.14 10.03 8.48
N TYR A 100 5.96 9.95 7.86
CA TYR A 100 5.39 8.70 7.35
C TYR A 100 5.90 8.33 5.95
N LEU A 101 6.67 9.19 5.28
CA LEU A 101 7.25 8.92 3.96
C LEU A 101 8.63 8.25 4.10
N PRO A 102 8.78 6.94 3.81
CA PRO A 102 10.07 6.25 4.00
C PRO A 102 11.15 6.70 3.03
N SER A 103 10.76 7.30 1.90
CA SER A 103 11.66 7.77 0.83
C SER A 103 11.90 9.28 0.89
N TRP A 104 11.58 9.94 2.01
CA TRP A 104 11.81 11.36 2.16
C TRP A 104 13.31 11.68 2.25
N ASP A 105 13.75 12.72 1.55
CA ASP A 105 15.14 13.17 1.43
C ASP A 105 15.57 14.16 2.52
N GLY A 106 14.67 14.49 3.46
CA GLY A 106 14.91 15.49 4.49
C GLY A 106 14.62 16.93 4.05
N HIS A 107 14.28 17.16 2.79
CA HIS A 107 13.95 18.48 2.28
C HIS A 107 12.48 18.82 2.51
N ILE A 108 12.21 19.92 3.21
CA ILE A 108 10.85 20.43 3.38
C ILE A 108 10.54 21.37 2.20
N PRO A 109 9.53 21.05 1.35
CA PRO A 109 9.16 21.90 0.23
C PRO A 109 8.66 23.27 0.69
N GLN A 110 8.82 24.27 -0.18
CA GLN A 110 8.28 25.60 0.06
C GLN A 110 6.74 25.58 0.03
N ALA A 111 6.13 26.22 1.03
CA ALA A 111 4.68 26.37 1.13
C ALA A 111 4.11 27.15 -0.08
N ALA A 112 2.89 26.80 -0.50
CA ALA A 112 2.24 27.44 -1.65
C ALA A 112 1.82 28.89 -1.34
N ILE A 113 1.48 29.17 -0.08
CA ILE A 113 1.19 30.49 0.46
C ILE A 113 2.27 30.83 1.49
N LEU A 114 2.84 32.04 1.41
CA LEU A 114 3.89 32.49 2.35
C LEU A 114 3.39 33.51 3.38
N LYS A 115 2.38 34.30 3.04
CA LYS A 115 1.81 35.36 3.89
C LYS A 115 0.27 35.26 3.87
N PRO A 116 -0.43 35.56 4.98
CA PRO A 116 0.09 36.01 6.27
C PRO A 116 0.72 34.86 7.10
N LYS A 117 0.36 33.61 6.80
CA LYS A 117 0.88 32.39 7.42
C LYS A 117 1.32 31.44 6.30
N PRO A 118 2.42 30.68 6.48
CA PRO A 118 2.82 29.66 5.53
C PRO A 118 1.80 28.51 5.50
N LEU A 119 1.23 28.24 4.33
CA LEU A 119 0.23 27.18 4.06
C LEU A 119 0.51 26.46 2.74
#